data_AF-A0A4Q2RVN3-F1
#
_entry.id   AF-A0A4Q2RVN3-F1
#
_cell.length_a   1.000
_cell.length_b   1.000
_cell.length_c   1.000
_cell.angle_alpha   90.00
_cell.angle_beta   90.00
_cell.angle_gamma   90.00
#
_symmetry.space_group_name_H-M   'P 1'
#
loop_
_entity.id
_entity.type
_entity.pdbx_description
1 polymer ?
#
loop_
_entity_poly.entity_id
_entity_poly.type
_entity_poly.pdbx_seq_one_letter_code
_entity_poly.pdbx_strand_id
1 'polypeptide(L)'
;MSDDTTGTTDAPVPGESHKAGAFDVRNIIGALMGVYGVILALTGLFGDQELDKTGGVNANLWTGLALIVVSALFIGWARLKPIVVPAEVHRPDDDPTRPAPQRKRPPVE
;
A
#
# COMPACT_ATOMS: atom_id res chain seq x y z
N MET A 1 -37.10 45.96 2.96
CA MET A 1 -37.36 44.55 2.60
C MET A 1 -36.06 43.83 2.89
N SER A 2 -35.93 43.30 4.11
CA SER A 2 -34.74 42.63 4.59
C SER A 2 -35.06 41.14 4.57
N ASP A 3 -34.59 40.43 3.55
CA ASP A 3 -34.57 38.98 3.57
C ASP A 3 -33.11 38.53 3.61
N ASP A 4 -32.55 38.73 4.80
CA ASP A 4 -31.39 38.04 5.32
C ASP A 4 -31.77 36.56 5.49
N THR A 5 -31.65 35.79 4.40
CA THR A 5 -31.92 34.34 4.42
C THR A 5 -30.59 33.61 4.27
N THR A 6 -29.88 33.57 5.40
CA THR A 6 -29.22 32.39 5.94
C THR A 6 -28.33 31.61 4.97
N GLY A 7 -27.02 31.76 5.16
CA GLY A 7 -26.04 30.81 4.67
C GLY A 7 -26.44 29.38 5.03
N THR A 8 -26.79 28.60 4.02
CA THR A 8 -26.75 27.15 4.12
C THR A 8 -25.29 26.81 4.35
N THR A 9 -25.02 26.44 5.59
CA THR A 9 -23.79 25.83 6.05
C THR A 9 -23.37 24.74 5.05
N ASP A 10 -22.38 25.04 4.22
CA ASP A 10 -21.54 24.03 3.56
C ASP A 10 -20.71 23.40 4.68
N ALA A 11 -21.38 22.55 5.48
CA ALA A 11 -20.69 21.76 6.48
C ALA A 11 -19.77 20.82 5.69
N PRO A 12 -18.45 20.85 5.92
CA PRO A 12 -17.57 19.91 5.27
C PRO A 12 -18.02 18.50 5.69
N VAL A 13 -18.50 17.72 4.73
CA VAL A 13 -18.82 16.31 4.94
C VAL A 13 -17.54 15.68 5.49
N PRO A 14 -17.55 15.03 6.68
CA PRO A 14 -16.34 14.42 7.20
C PRO A 14 -15.99 13.28 6.25
N GLY A 15 -15.03 13.53 5.35
CA GLY A 15 -14.48 12.53 4.45
C GLY A 15 -13.93 11.40 5.30
N GLU A 16 -14.66 10.30 5.36
CA GLU A 16 -14.30 9.12 6.13
C GLU A 16 -12.95 8.62 5.61
N SER A 17 -11.88 8.77 6.41
CA SER A 17 -10.53 8.42 5.98
C SER A 17 -10.46 6.91 5.75
N HIS A 18 -10.60 6.49 4.50
CA HIS A 18 -10.58 5.08 4.17
C HIS A 18 -9.12 4.63 4.18
N LYS A 19 -8.75 3.80 5.17
CA LYS A 19 -7.43 3.16 5.16
C LYS A 19 -7.35 2.27 3.92
N ALA A 20 -6.67 2.73 2.88
CA ALA A 20 -6.19 1.87 1.80
C ALA A 20 -5.13 0.85 2.30
N GLY A 21 -4.83 0.85 3.61
CA GLY A 21 -3.65 0.25 4.23
C GLY A 21 -3.60 -1.27 4.29
N ALA A 22 -4.61 -1.99 3.82
CA ALA A 22 -4.52 -3.46 3.73
C ALA A 22 -3.61 -3.92 2.57
N PHE A 23 -3.45 -3.10 1.53
CA PHE A 23 -2.65 -3.40 0.33
C PHE A 23 -1.39 -2.51 0.21
N ASP A 24 -0.70 -2.25 1.32
CA ASP A 24 0.65 -1.65 1.27
C ASP A 24 1.66 -2.67 0.73
N VAL A 25 2.45 -2.27 -0.27
CA VAL A 25 3.54 -3.06 -0.84
C VAL A 25 4.52 -3.56 0.22
N ARG A 26 4.73 -2.81 1.31
CA ARG A 26 5.61 -3.22 2.42
C ARG A 26 5.09 -4.46 3.13
N ASN A 27 3.77 -4.59 3.26
CA ASN A 27 3.14 -5.73 3.90
C ASN A 27 3.22 -6.98 3.00
N ILE A 28 3.05 -6.80 1.68
CA ILE A 28 3.20 -7.87 0.68
C ILE A 28 4.64 -8.37 0.63
N ILE A 29 5.61 -7.48 0.45
CA ILE A 29 7.04 -7.82 0.41
C ILE A 29 7.47 -8.47 1.73
N GLY A 30 7.06 -7.88 2.87
CA GLY A 30 7.35 -8.42 4.19
C GLY A 30 6.82 -9.84 4.39
N ALA A 31 5.56 -10.10 3.99
CA ALA A 31 4.96 -11.43 4.09
C ALA A 31 5.66 -12.45 3.17
N LEU A 32 5.94 -12.09 1.92
CA LEU A 32 6.64 -12.96 0.97
C LEU A 32 8.05 -13.34 1.47
N MET A 33 8.82 -12.36 1.93
CA MET A 33 10.14 -12.61 2.52
C MET A 33 10.04 -13.47 3.79
N GLY A 34 9.00 -13.26 4.61
CA GLY A 34 8.75 -14.06 5.81
C GLY A 34 8.48 -15.53 5.49
N VAL A 35 7.59 -15.80 4.52
CA VAL A 35 7.29 -17.17 4.07
C VAL A 35 8.55 -17.85 3.55
N TYR A 36 9.31 -17.17 2.69
CA TYR A 36 10.56 -17.73 2.15
C TYR A 36 11.62 -17.95 3.24
N GLY A 37 11.76 -17.00 4.18
CA GLY A 37 12.65 -17.14 5.32
C GLY A 37 12.30 -18.31 6.22
N VAL A 38 11.00 -18.55 6.47
CA VAL A 38 10.53 -19.72 7.22
C VAL A 38 10.84 -21.01 6.46
N ILE A 39 10.57 -21.07 5.15
CA ILE A 39 10.90 -22.24 4.33
C ILE A 39 12.41 -22.54 4.42
N LEU A 40 13.26 -21.53 4.29
CA LEU A 40 14.72 -21.69 4.38
C LEU A 40 15.20 -22.08 5.77
N ALA A 41 14.58 -21.56 6.83
CA ALA A 41 14.88 -21.98 8.20
C ALA A 41 14.50 -23.45 8.41
N LEU A 42 13.35 -23.89 7.88
CA LEU A 42 12.92 -25.29 7.95
C LEU A 42 13.82 -26.22 7.12
N THR A 43 14.18 -25.85 5.89
CA THR A 43 15.10 -26.66 5.08
C THR A 43 16.50 -26.69 5.68
N GLY A 44 16.93 -25.60 6.31
CA GLY A 44 18.18 -25.58 7.06
C GLY A 44 18.14 -26.45 8.31
N LEU A 45 17.02 -26.51 9.04
CA LEU A 45 16.93 -27.24 10.30
C LEU A 45 16.67 -28.74 10.12
N PHE A 46 15.84 -29.09 9.14
CA PHE A 46 15.35 -30.45 8.91
C PHE A 46 15.83 -31.09 7.61
N GLY A 47 16.39 -30.31 6.69
CA GLY A 47 16.90 -30.81 5.42
C GLY A 47 18.36 -31.24 5.49
N ASP A 48 18.81 -31.93 4.44
CA ASP A 48 20.21 -32.31 4.29
C ASP A 48 21.09 -31.07 4.17
N GLN A 49 21.99 -30.93 5.13
CA GLN A 49 22.84 -29.75 5.23
C GLN A 49 24.04 -29.93 4.31
N GLU A 50 24.12 -29.10 3.27
CA GLU A 50 25.23 -29.05 2.31
C GLU A 50 26.48 -28.37 2.92
N LEU A 51 26.89 -28.81 4.12
CA LEU A 51 27.97 -28.21 4.92
C LEU A 51 29.33 -28.24 4.19
N ASP A 52 29.53 -29.24 3.35
CA ASP A 52 30.76 -29.42 2.57
C ASP A 52 30.95 -28.30 1.54
N LYS A 53 29.86 -27.74 1.00
CA LYS A 53 29.90 -26.64 0.02
C LYS A 53 30.04 -25.26 0.67
N THR A 54 29.79 -25.18 1.97
CA THR A 54 29.69 -23.90 2.70
C THR A 54 30.77 -23.74 3.78
N GLY A 55 31.69 -24.70 3.89
CA GLY A 55 32.77 -24.64 4.88
C GLY A 55 32.31 -24.92 6.31
N GLY A 56 31.30 -25.78 6.49
CA GLY A 56 30.81 -26.20 7.80
C GLY A 56 29.67 -25.37 8.37
N VAL A 57 29.18 -24.35 7.66
CA VAL A 57 28.06 -23.49 8.09
C VAL A 57 26.81 -23.72 7.26
N ASN A 58 25.67 -23.87 7.91
CA ASN A 58 24.41 -24.07 7.19
C ASN A 58 23.90 -22.76 6.56
N ALA A 59 24.13 -22.60 5.25
CA ALA A 59 23.74 -21.40 4.52
C ALA A 59 22.22 -21.17 4.50
N ASN A 60 21.42 -22.24 4.42
CA ASN A 60 19.96 -22.13 4.41
C ASN A 60 19.43 -21.59 5.74
N LEU A 61 19.95 -22.07 6.88
CA LEU A 61 19.59 -21.57 8.20
C LEU A 61 19.92 -20.09 8.37
N TRP A 62 21.16 -19.69 8.06
CA TRP A 62 21.59 -18.30 8.22
C TRP A 62 20.82 -17.35 7.30
N THR A 63 20.60 -17.76 6.05
CA THR A 63 19.83 -16.98 5.08
C THR A 63 18.36 -16.88 5.50
N GLY A 64 17.75 -17.98 5.94
CA GLY A 64 16.39 -18.01 6.47
C GLY A 64 16.21 -17.11 7.68
N LEU A 65 17.15 -17.15 8.62
CA LEU A 65 17.14 -16.30 9.81
C LEU A 65 17.27 -14.80 9.44
N ALA A 66 18.17 -14.46 8.53
CA ALA A 66 18.31 -13.09 8.04
C ALA A 66 17.01 -12.58 7.38
N LEU A 67 16.38 -13.41 6.53
CA LEU A 67 15.10 -13.10 5.90
C LEU A 67 13.97 -12.90 6.90
N ILE A 68 13.90 -13.72 7.95
CA ILE A 68 12.90 -13.56 9.03
C ILE A 68 13.09 -12.22 9.75
N VAL A 69 14.34 -11.85 10.07
CA VAL A 69 14.63 -10.54 10.70
C VAL A 69 14.20 -9.39 9.80
N VAL A 70 14.57 -9.41 8.52
CA VAL A 70 14.20 -8.34 7.57
C VAL A 70 12.68 -8.29 7.36
N SER A 71 12.01 -9.43 7.27
CA SER A 71 10.54 -9.53 7.20
C SER A 71 9.88 -8.87 8.41
N ALA A 72 10.35 -9.18 9.62
CA ALA A 72 9.83 -8.59 10.86
C ALA A 72 10.02 -7.07 10.89
N LEU A 73 11.16 -6.57 10.41
CA LEU A 73 11.40 -5.12 10.26
C LEU A 73 10.41 -4.48 9.28
N PHE A 74 10.18 -5.09 8.12
CA PHE A 74 9.24 -4.58 7.12
C PHE A 74 7.81 -4.54 7.63
N ILE A 75 7.34 -5.63 8.24
CA ILE A 75 5.98 -5.74 8.79
C ILE A 75 5.81 -4.80 9.99
N GLY A 76 6.80 -4.73 10.87
CA GLY A 76 6.82 -3.82 12.00
C GLY A 76 6.74 -2.36 11.54
N TRP A 77 7.56 -1.97 10.56
CA TRP A 77 7.54 -0.62 10.00
C TRP A 77 6.23 -0.29 9.30
N ALA A 78 5.68 -1.21 8.48
CA ALA A 78 4.38 -1.04 7.84
C ALA A 78 3.27 -0.78 8.88
N ARG A 79 3.32 -1.48 10.02
CA ARG A 79 2.39 -1.23 11.14
C ARG A 79 2.61 0.10 11.84
N LEU A 80 3.86 0.55 12.01
CA LEU A 80 4.18 1.82 12.68
C LEU A 80 3.83 3.04 11.81
N LYS A 81 3.90 2.93 10.48
CA LYS A 81 3.65 4.03 9.54
C LYS A 81 2.64 3.62 8.46
N PRO A 82 1.35 3.48 8.79
CA PRO A 82 0.31 3.15 7.83
C PRO A 82 0.12 4.29 6.82
N ILE A 83 0.12 3.98 5.53
CA ILE A 83 -0.25 4.95 4.48
C ILE A 83 -1.76 5.20 4.57
N VAL A 84 -2.14 6.45 4.81
CA VAL A 84 -3.52 6.93 4.73
C VAL A 84 -3.71 7.53 3.35
N VAL A 85 -4.64 6.98 2.56
CA VAL A 85 -5.05 7.55 1.28
C VAL A 85 -6.27 8.41 1.55
N PRO A 86 -6.24 9.73 1.28
CA PRO A 86 -7.42 10.59 1.39
C PRO A 86 -8.52 10.08 0.46
N ALA A 87 -9.76 10.02 0.95
CA ALA A 87 -10.91 9.49 0.21
C ALA A 87 -11.37 10.38 -0.96
N GLU A 88 -10.80 11.58 -1.11
CA GLU A 88 -11.29 12.59 -2.04
C GLU A 88 -10.20 12.94 -3.06
N VAL A 89 -10.18 12.20 -4.16
CA VAL A 89 -9.55 12.66 -5.40
C VAL A 89 -10.59 13.56 -6.07
N HIS A 90 -10.47 14.88 -5.90
CA HIS A 90 -11.25 15.85 -6.67
C HIS A 90 -11.08 15.50 -8.16
N ARG A 91 -12.12 14.96 -8.80
CA ARG A 91 -12.04 14.65 -10.23
C ARG A 91 -11.95 16.00 -10.94
N PRO A 92 -11.09 16.16 -11.96
CA PRO A 92 -11.05 17.38 -12.79
C PRO A 92 -12.36 17.74 -13.49
N ASP A 93 -13.40 16.91 -13.36
CA ASP A 93 -14.73 17.13 -13.94
C ASP A 93 -15.67 17.90 -12.98
N ASP A 94 -15.26 18.07 -11.72
CA ASP A 94 -16.00 18.83 -10.70
C ASP A 94 -15.56 20.31 -10.63
N ASP A 95 -14.66 20.75 -11.51
CA ASP A 95 -14.26 22.15 -11.64
C ASP A 95 -15.37 22.95 -12.34
N PRO A 96 -16.12 23.82 -11.62
CA PRO A 96 -17.24 24.57 -12.20
C PRO A 96 -16.78 25.62 -13.22
N THR A 97 -15.47 25.89 -13.30
CA THR A 97 -14.87 26.79 -14.29
C THR A 97 -14.46 26.08 -15.58
N ARG A 98 -14.53 24.75 -15.62
CA ARG A 98 -14.18 23.97 -16.81
C ARG A 98 -15.31 24.01 -17.84
N PRO A 99 -15.09 24.61 -19.04
CA PRO A 99 -16.13 24.65 -20.07
C PRO A 99 -16.42 23.23 -20.56
N ALA A 100 -17.70 22.88 -20.65
CA ALA A 100 -18.15 21.58 -21.15
C ALA A 100 -17.53 21.28 -22.53
N PRO A 101 -17.10 20.03 -22.80
CA PRO A 101 -16.49 19.67 -24.07
C PRO A 101 -17.49 19.93 -25.20
N GLN A 102 -17.23 20.97 -25.99
CA GLN A 102 -18.05 21.29 -27.16
C GLN A 102 -17.87 20.18 -28.19
N ARG A 103 -18.89 19.34 -28.36
CA ARG A 103 -18.98 18.41 -29.49
C ARG A 103 -18.98 19.25 -30.76
N LYS A 104 -17.84 19.31 -31.46
CA LYS A 104 -17.76 19.92 -32.79
C LYS A 104 -18.75 19.17 -33.69
N ARG A 105 -19.88 19.81 -34.00
CA ARG A 105 -20.85 19.30 -34.95
C ARG A 105 -20.15 19.28 -36.32
N PRO A 106 -20.14 18.15 -37.05
CA PRO A 106 -19.50 18.11 -38.36
C PRO A 106 -20.21 19.11 -39.30
N PRO A 107 -19.47 19.74 -40.23
CA PRO A 107 -20.06 20.66 -41.20
C PRO A 107 -21.14 19.95 -41.99
N VAL A 108 -22.29 20.59 -42.13
CA VAL A 108 -23.30 20.16 -43.09
C VAL A 108 -22.85 20.73 -44.44
N GLU A 109 -22.50 19.84 -45.38
CA GLU A 109 -22.31 20.21 -46.79
C GLU A 109 -23.62 20.65 -47.44
#